data_AF-A0A439TWC1-F1
#
_entry.id   AF-A0A439TWC1-F1
#
_cell.length_a   1.000
_cell.length_b   1.000
_cell.length_c   1.000
_cell.angle_alpha   90.00
_cell.angle_beta   90.00
_cell.angle_gamma   90.00
#
_symmetry.space_group_name_H-M   'P 1'
#
loop_
_entity.id
_entity.type
_entity.pdbx_description
1 polymer ?
#
loop_
_entity_poly.entity_id
_entity_poly.type
_entity_poly.pdbx_seq_one_letter_code
_entity_poly.pdbx_strand_id
1 'polypeptide(L)'
;MTGSWKAEQDRQSQELAEIINREIIAFGERLAAEGRQPLLNSVAGALVSATGSMLASVKDRRIRKELRRVMDRGLPQAIAAHEGKTGSSEIVFAGRRMDG
;
A
#
# COMPACT_ATOMS: atom_id res chain seq x y z
N MET A 1 -13.42 24.81 13.53
CA MET A 1 -12.27 24.02 14.05
C MET A 1 -12.03 22.70 13.30
N THR A 2 -12.81 22.33 12.28
CA THR A 2 -12.67 21.05 11.54
C THR A 2 -11.61 21.07 10.44
N GLY A 3 -11.31 22.24 9.85
CA GLY A 3 -10.30 22.37 8.78
C GLY A 3 -8.86 22.05 9.21
N SER A 4 -8.50 22.39 10.45
CA SER A 4 -7.15 22.11 10.98
C SER A 4 -6.92 20.61 11.20
N TRP A 5 -7.93 19.88 11.70
CA TRP A 5 -7.81 18.44 11.91
C TRP A 5 -7.78 17.65 10.60
N LYS A 6 -8.60 18.03 9.60
CA LYS A 6 -8.59 17.39 8.29
C LYS A 6 -7.25 17.61 7.58
N ALA A 7 -6.73 18.85 7.62
CA ALA A 7 -5.43 19.18 7.04
C ALA A 7 -4.27 18.45 7.74
N GLU A 8 -4.34 18.28 9.06
CA GLU A 8 -3.39 17.47 9.82
C GLU A 8 -3.43 16.00 9.38
N GLN A 9 -4.63 15.42 9.31
CA GLN A 9 -4.81 14.04 8.86
C GLN A 9 -4.25 13.84 7.45
N ASP A 10 -4.50 14.79 6.54
CA ASP A 10 -4.04 14.70 5.15
C ASP A 10 -2.51 14.80 5.06
N ARG A 11 -1.90 15.72 5.81
CA ARG A 11 -0.43 15.82 5.88
C ARG A 11 0.19 14.55 6.45
N GLN A 12 -0.32 14.02 7.58
CA GLN A 12 0.21 12.79 8.16
C GLN A 12 0.03 11.59 7.21
N SER A 13 -1.11 11.53 6.50
CA SER A 13 -1.36 10.49 5.51
C SER A 13 -0.37 10.55 4.35
N GLN A 14 -0.07 11.76 3.87
CA GLN A 14 0.92 11.97 2.81
C GLN A 14 2.34 11.60 3.28
N GLU A 15 2.75 12.07 4.46
CA GLU A 15 4.08 11.77 5.02
C GLU A 15 4.28 10.26 5.22
N LEU A 16 3.27 9.56 5.75
CA LEU A 16 3.29 8.11 5.90
C LEU A 16 3.35 7.41 4.54
N ALA A 17 2.61 7.88 3.53
CA ALA A 17 2.66 7.30 2.19
C ALA A 17 4.07 7.44 1.56
N GLU A 18 4.71 8.59 1.72
CA GLU A 18 6.06 8.85 1.25
C GLU A 18 7.11 7.95 1.95
N ILE A 19 6.97 7.77 3.28
CA ILE A 19 7.82 6.87 4.06
C ILE A 19 7.65 5.42 3.59
N ILE A 20 6.41 4.95 3.49
CA ILE A 20 6.11 3.57 3.03
C ILE A 20 6.70 3.34 1.64
N ASN A 21 6.50 4.25 0.71
CA ASN A 21 7.03 4.11 -0.66
C ASN A 21 8.56 4.08 -0.68
N ARG A 22 9.21 4.94 0.11
CA ARG A 22 10.68 4.96 0.25
C ARG A 22 11.22 3.63 0.77
N GLU A 23 10.60 3.06 1.80
CA GLU A 23 11.04 1.79 2.38
C GLU A 23 10.79 0.60 1.44
N ILE A 24 9.73 0.64 0.64
CA ILE A 24 9.48 -0.36 -0.43
C ILE A 24 10.58 -0.30 -1.49
N ILE A 25 10.96 0.90 -1.94
CA ILE A 25 12.05 1.09 -2.92
C ILE A 25 13.37 0.60 -2.34
N ALA A 26 13.73 1.04 -1.12
CA ALA A 26 14.96 0.64 -0.45
C ALA A 26 15.03 -0.87 -0.23
N PHE A 27 13.90 -1.53 0.07
CA PHE A 27 13.83 -2.98 0.14
C PHE A 27 14.12 -3.64 -1.21
N GLY A 28 13.57 -3.11 -2.30
CA GLY A 28 13.84 -3.61 -3.65
C GLY A 28 15.31 -3.48 -4.05
N GLU A 29 15.94 -2.35 -3.73
CA GLU A 29 17.37 -2.13 -3.95
C GLU A 29 18.25 -3.12 -3.18
N ARG A 30 17.90 -3.42 -1.92
CA ARG A 30 18.60 -4.45 -1.12
C ARG A 30 18.51 -5.83 -1.74
N LEU A 31 17.32 -6.23 -2.20
CA LEU A 31 17.15 -7.52 -2.89
C LEU A 31 17.97 -7.58 -4.18
N ALA A 32 17.95 -6.51 -4.97
CA ALA A 32 18.73 -6.43 -6.20
C ALA A 32 20.24 -6.57 -5.94
N ALA A 33 20.75 -5.93 -4.87
CA ALA A 33 22.15 -6.08 -4.44
C ALA A 33 22.51 -7.52 -4.03
N GLU A 34 21.53 -8.31 -3.56
CA GLU A 34 21.67 -9.75 -3.27
C GLU A 34 21.50 -10.65 -4.51
N GLY A 35 21.35 -10.07 -5.71
CA GLY A 35 21.09 -10.82 -6.95
C GLY A 35 19.67 -11.39 -7.03
N ARG A 36 18.73 -10.87 -6.23
CA ARG A 36 17.32 -11.30 -6.18
C ARG A 36 16.43 -10.24 -6.82
N GLN A 37 15.33 -10.66 -7.42
CA GLN A 37 14.35 -9.73 -7.97
C GLN A 37 13.25 -9.39 -6.95
N PRO A 38 12.94 -8.09 -6.75
CA PRO A 38 11.78 -7.71 -5.95
C PRO A 38 10.48 -8.10 -6.65
N LEU A 39 9.64 -8.86 -5.96
CA LEU A 39 8.35 -9.31 -6.46
C LEU A 39 7.26 -8.33 -6.00
N LEU A 40 6.66 -7.57 -6.92
CA LEU A 40 5.60 -6.61 -6.60
C LEU A 40 4.41 -7.26 -5.87
N ASN A 41 4.11 -8.53 -6.17
CA ASN A 41 3.04 -9.25 -5.49
C ASN A 41 3.36 -9.58 -4.02
N SER A 42 4.64 -9.65 -3.65
CA SER A 42 5.05 -9.75 -2.24
C SER A 42 4.81 -8.43 -1.50
N VAL A 43 5.06 -7.29 -2.15
CA VAL A 43 4.74 -5.95 -1.61
C VAL A 43 3.23 -5.82 -1.41
N ALA A 44 2.43 -6.20 -2.41
CA ALA A 44 0.98 -6.20 -2.31
C ALA A 44 0.47 -7.09 -1.16
N GLY A 45 1.01 -8.31 -1.03
CA GLY A 45 0.68 -9.20 0.08
C GLY A 45 1.04 -8.63 1.45
N ALA A 46 2.20 -7.98 1.58
CA ALA A 46 2.63 -7.32 2.81
C ALA A 46 1.69 -6.17 3.21
N LEU A 47 1.29 -5.31 2.28
CA LEU A 47 0.37 -4.20 2.52
C LEU A 47 -1.02 -4.69 2.97
N VAL A 48 -1.52 -5.77 2.35
CA VAL A 48 -2.78 -6.42 2.77
C VAL A 48 -2.65 -6.98 4.20
N SER A 49 -1.54 -7.64 4.53
CA SER A 49 -1.30 -8.19 5.87
C SER A 49 -1.20 -7.10 6.94
N ALA A 50 -0.50 -5.99 6.64
CA ALA A 50 -0.42 -4.83 7.52
C ALA A 50 -1.81 -4.20 7.76
N THR A 51 -2.61 -4.06 6.70
CA THR A 51 -4.00 -3.58 6.79
C THR A 51 -4.85 -4.51 7.64
N GLY A 52 -4.74 -5.83 7.44
CA GLY A 52 -5.44 -6.83 8.23
C GLY A 52 -5.09 -6.75 9.71
N SER A 53 -3.81 -6.60 10.03
CA SER A 53 -3.33 -6.45 11.42
C SER A 53 -3.85 -5.17 12.08
N MET A 54 -3.86 -4.05 11.34
CA MET A 54 -4.44 -2.79 11.83
C MET A 54 -5.94 -2.91 12.09
N LEU A 55 -6.69 -3.52 11.17
CA LEU A 55 -8.12 -3.75 11.37
C LEU A 55 -8.38 -4.74 12.51
N ALA A 56 -7.53 -5.75 12.70
CA ALA A 56 -7.64 -6.72 13.79
C ALA A 56 -7.50 -6.05 15.17
N SER A 57 -6.65 -5.03 15.31
CA SER A 57 -6.39 -4.33 16.58
C SER A 57 -7.56 -3.45 17.05
N VAL A 58 -8.45 -3.02 16.14
CA VAL A 58 -9.63 -2.22 16.47
C VAL A 58 -10.70 -3.07 17.14
N LYS A 59 -10.81 -3.03 18.47
CA LYS A 59 -11.74 -3.89 19.23
C LYS A 59 -13.20 -3.76 18.80
N ASP A 60 -13.69 -2.53 18.62
CA ASP A 60 -15.08 -2.26 18.24
C ASP A 60 -15.40 -2.68 16.79
N ARG A 61 -16.42 -3.53 16.62
CA ARG A 61 -16.81 -4.07 15.31
C ARG A 61 -17.34 -2.99 14.35
N ARG A 62 -18.07 -1.99 14.84
CA ARG A 62 -18.63 -0.91 14.01
C ARG A 62 -17.52 0.00 13.54
N ILE A 63 -16.61 0.41 14.44
CA ILE A 63 -15.46 1.25 14.09
C ILE A 63 -14.56 0.53 13.08
N ARG A 64 -14.27 -0.75 13.29
CA ARG A 64 -13.50 -1.58 12.36
C ARG A 64 -14.15 -1.63 10.96
N LYS A 65 -15.48 -1.75 10.91
CA LYS A 65 -16.25 -1.76 9.65
C LYS A 65 -16.17 -0.41 8.93
N GLU A 66 -16.29 0.70 9.65
CA GLU A 66 -16.15 2.03 9.06
C GLU A 66 -14.73 2.30 8.57
N LEU A 67 -13.72 1.91 9.35
CA LEU A 67 -12.32 2.03 8.95
C LEU A 67 -12.04 1.22 7.67
N ARG A 68 -12.52 -0.02 7.61
CA ARG A 68 -12.42 -0.83 6.38
C ARG A 68 -13.11 -0.15 5.19
N ARG A 69 -14.29 0.44 5.37
CA ARG A 69 -15.00 1.16 4.30
C ARG A 69 -14.21 2.37 3.78
N VAL A 70 -13.50 3.08 4.65
CA VAL A 70 -12.61 4.18 4.23
C VAL A 70 -11.49 3.64 3.32
N MET A 71 -10.87 2.52 3.70
CA MET A 71 -9.81 1.90 2.91
C MET A 71 -10.31 1.37 1.56
N ASP A 72 -11.46 0.67 1.56
CA ASP A 72 -12.07 0.12 0.35
C ASP A 72 -12.43 1.22 -0.67
N ARG A 73 -12.81 2.43 -0.19
CA ARG A 73 -13.07 3.60 -1.05
C ARG A 73 -11.80 4.34 -1.47
N GLY A 74 -10.78 4.34 -0.62
CA GLY A 74 -9.54 5.08 -0.84
C GLY A 74 -8.69 4.48 -1.96
N LEU A 75 -8.64 3.14 -2.09
CA LEU A 75 -7.79 2.48 -3.07
C LEU A 75 -8.12 2.88 -4.53
N PRO A 76 -9.37 2.83 -5.01
CA PRO A 76 -9.70 3.30 -6.36
C PRO A 76 -9.35 4.78 -6.60
N GLN A 77 -9.53 5.64 -5.58
CA GLN A 77 -9.19 7.06 -5.68
C GLN A 77 -7.67 7.28 -5.79
N ALA A 78 -6.88 6.53 -5.03
CA ALA A 78 -5.44 6.56 -5.10
C ALA A 78 -4.93 6.07 -6.47
N ILE A 79 -5.53 5.02 -7.03
CA ILE A 79 -5.21 4.54 -8.38
C ILE A 79 -5.47 5.64 -9.40
N ALA A 80 -6.66 6.24 -9.40
CA ALA A 80 -7.00 7.33 -10.32
C ALA A 80 -6.06 8.54 -10.21
N ALA A 81 -5.55 8.83 -9.01
CA ALA A 81 -4.56 9.88 -8.79
C ALA A 81 -3.16 9.55 -9.33
N HIS A 82 -2.86 8.26 -9.55
CA HIS A 82 -1.54 7.75 -9.94
C HIS A 82 -1.44 7.17 -11.36
N GLU A 83 -2.56 6.97 -12.08
CA GLU A 83 -2.63 6.45 -13.46
C GLU A 83 -1.83 7.28 -14.51
N GLY A 84 -1.19 8.39 -14.11
CA GLY A 84 -0.26 9.17 -14.93
C GLY A 84 1.24 8.91 -14.73
N LYS A 85 1.69 7.86 -14.01
CA LYS A 85 3.12 7.55 -13.79
C LYS A 85 3.53 6.19 -14.39
N THR A 86 4.50 6.17 -15.30
CA THR A 86 5.04 4.95 -15.94
C THR A 86 6.38 4.52 -15.32
N GLY A 87 6.46 3.26 -14.90
CA GLY A 87 7.70 2.56 -14.53
C GLY A 87 7.42 1.06 -14.48
N SER A 88 8.17 0.24 -15.21
CA SER A 88 7.91 -1.20 -15.33
C SER A 88 8.67 -2.00 -14.26
N SER A 89 7.94 -2.73 -13.44
CA SER A 89 8.44 -3.81 -12.58
C SER A 89 7.55 -5.04 -12.80
N GLU A 90 8.11 -6.23 -12.64
CA GLU A 90 7.42 -7.48 -13.00
C GLU A 90 6.33 -7.86 -11.98
N ILE A 91 5.14 -8.19 -12.49
CA ILE A 91 4.00 -8.67 -11.70
C ILE A 91 3.86 -10.17 -11.93
N VAL A 92 4.07 -11.00 -10.89
CA VAL A 92 4.07 -12.47 -10.99
C VAL A 92 2.80 -13.09 -10.40
N PHE A 93 1.80 -13.40 -11.24
CA PHE A 93 0.59 -14.10 -10.78
C PHE A 93 0.89 -15.57 -10.46
N ALA A 94 0.90 -15.93 -9.16
CA ALA A 94 1.06 -17.32 -8.74
C ALA A 94 -0.06 -18.20 -9.34
N GLY A 95 0.31 -19.07 -10.29
CA GLY A 95 -0.60 -19.97 -11.01
C GLY A 95 -0.64 -19.77 -12.53
N ARG A 96 -0.12 -18.66 -13.05
CA ARG A 96 0.13 -18.49 -14.49
C ARG A 96 1.61 -18.77 -14.75
N ARG A 97 1.93 -19.97 -15.22
CA ARG A 97 3.26 -20.24 -15.77
C ARG A 97 3.49 -19.24 -16.90
N MET A 98 4.51 -18.40 -16.78
CA MET A 98 5.09 -17.69 -17.93
C MET A 98 5.93 -18.73 -18.69
N ASP A 99 5.24 -19.61 -19.42
CA ASP A 99 5.87 -20.37 -20.49
C ASP A 99 5.70 -19.51 -21.75
N GLY A 100 6.74 -18.78 -22.15
CA GLY A 100 6.74 -17.95 -23.36
C GLY A 100 7.79 -16.85 -23.35
#